data_AF-A0A520BD88-F1
#
_entry.id   AF-A0A520BD88-F1
#
_cell.length_a   1.000
_cell.length_b   1.000
_cell.length_c   1.000
_cell.angle_alpha   90.00
_cell.angle_beta   90.00
_cell.angle_gamma   90.00
#
_symmetry.space_group_name_H-M   'P 1'
#
loop_
_entity.id
_entity.type
_entity.pdbx_description
1 polymer ?
#
loop_
_entity_poly.entity_id
_entity_poly.type
_entity_poly.pdbx_seq_one_letter_code
_entity_poly.pdbx_strand_id
1 'polypeptide(L)'
;MKLLFTLISFLVFFTPSFSQNKLSKSKQASYATFVYKINDAEVVSIISREKTNDSFYHTLISSDYYKDYKKADLPYGNYLLVNASGAAINSSLHSENNVLLQFINNEKDFQFYITDVKGNLIANAFVEIDGKKELNMMLEPNYIEVSLLKKMANPKKKASLKLCMKV
;
A
#
# COMPACT_ATOMS: atom_id res chain seq x y z
N MET A 1 30.82 46.89 46.97
CA MET A 1 31.06 46.24 45.67
C MET A 1 31.15 44.71 45.79
N LYS A 2 32.02 44.14 46.65
CA LYS A 2 32.18 42.68 46.80
C LYS A 2 30.90 41.95 47.28
N LEU A 3 30.14 42.57 48.19
CA LEU A 3 28.92 41.98 48.77
C LEU A 3 27.73 41.94 47.80
N LEU A 4 27.69 42.89 46.85
CA LEU A 4 26.69 42.94 45.78
C LEU A 4 26.91 41.79 44.79
N PHE A 5 28.17 41.53 44.41
CA PHE A 5 28.53 40.44 43.52
C PHE A 5 28.21 39.06 44.11
N THR A 6 28.43 38.87 45.42
CA THR A 6 28.05 37.63 46.10
C THR A 6 26.54 37.43 46.16
N LEU A 7 25.76 38.50 46.33
CA LEU A 7 24.29 38.43 46.35
C LEU A 7 23.72 38.08 44.96
N ILE A 8 24.28 38.66 43.90
CA ILE A 8 23.88 38.39 42.51
C ILE A 8 24.22 36.94 42.13
N SER A 9 25.40 36.45 42.51
CA SER A 9 25.80 35.05 42.26
C SER A 9 24.85 34.06 42.94
N PHE A 10 24.46 34.33 44.19
CA PHE A 10 23.50 33.49 44.91
C PHE A 10 22.12 33.46 44.22
N LEU A 11 21.66 34.58 43.67
CA LEU A 11 20.35 34.67 43.01
C LEU A 11 20.25 33.84 41.72
N VAL A 12 21.37 33.66 40.99
CA VAL A 12 21.41 32.88 39.74
C VAL A 12 21.26 31.37 40.00
N PHE A 13 21.63 30.87 41.19
CA PHE A 13 21.50 29.44 41.53
C PHE A 13 20.06 29.00 41.86
N PHE A 14 19.14 29.93 42.13
CA PHE A 14 17.75 29.61 42.48
C PHE A 14 16.78 29.69 41.31
N THR A 15 17.24 29.98 40.09
CA THR A 15 16.34 29.98 38.93
C THR A 15 15.96 28.53 38.57
N PRO A 16 14.67 28.13 38.65
CA PRO A 16 14.26 26.81 38.21
C PRO A 16 14.53 26.66 36.71
N SER A 17 15.39 25.71 36.36
CA SER A 17 15.71 25.38 34.97
C SER A 17 14.55 24.60 34.35
N PHE A 18 13.60 25.29 33.71
CA PHE A 18 12.45 24.71 33.01
C PHE A 18 12.81 24.11 31.63
N SER A 19 13.99 23.50 31.49
CA SER A 19 14.45 22.96 30.20
C SER A 19 14.18 21.46 30.00
N GLN A 20 13.58 20.76 30.96
CA GLN A 20 13.34 19.32 30.85
C GLN A 20 11.95 19.01 30.31
N ASN A 21 11.79 19.08 28.99
CA ASN A 21 10.63 18.46 28.34
C ASN A 21 10.70 16.94 28.54
N LYS A 22 9.68 16.34 29.14
CA LYS A 22 9.59 14.88 29.26
C LYS A 22 9.53 14.27 27.86
N LEU A 23 10.60 13.61 27.40
CA LEU A 23 10.61 12.86 26.13
C LEU A 23 9.49 11.81 26.08
N SER A 24 9.07 11.28 27.23
CA SER A 24 7.94 10.35 27.32
C SER A 24 6.59 10.96 26.91
N LYS A 25 6.48 12.29 26.86
CA LYS A 25 5.31 13.02 26.34
C LYS A 25 5.52 13.56 24.92
N SER A 26 6.67 13.28 24.30
CA SER A 26 6.92 13.68 22.91
C SER A 26 6.03 12.89 21.95
N LYS A 27 5.81 13.43 20.74
CA LYS A 27 4.98 12.78 19.74
C LYS A 27 5.60 11.44 19.34
N GLN A 28 4.89 10.36 19.60
CA GLN A 28 5.38 9.01 19.32
C GLN A 28 5.09 8.55 17.88
N ALA A 29 4.14 9.17 17.18
CA ALA A 29 3.81 8.83 15.80
C ALA A 29 4.32 9.88 14.82
N SER A 30 4.90 9.45 13.69
CA SER A 30 5.25 10.35 12.58
C SER A 30 4.00 10.97 11.97
N TYR A 31 4.06 12.25 11.56
CA TYR A 31 3.06 12.82 10.64
C TYR A 31 3.33 12.36 9.20
N ALA A 32 4.60 12.15 8.87
CA ALA A 32 5.06 11.74 7.57
C ALA A 32 4.75 10.26 7.35
N THR A 33 4.12 9.99 6.21
CA THR A 33 3.94 8.65 5.65
C THR A 33 4.79 8.56 4.41
N PHE A 34 5.68 7.58 4.38
CA PHE A 34 6.51 7.27 3.23
C PHE A 34 5.72 6.36 2.29
N VAL A 35 5.86 6.58 0.99
CA VAL A 35 5.25 5.76 -0.05
C VAL A 35 6.35 5.08 -0.84
N TYR A 36 6.40 3.76 -0.79
CA TYR A 36 7.31 2.97 -1.60
C TYR A 36 6.57 2.26 -2.71
N LYS A 37 7.10 2.27 -3.93
CA LYS A 37 6.57 1.45 -5.03
C LYS A 37 7.10 0.02 -4.89
N ILE A 38 6.19 -0.95 -4.97
CA ILE A 38 6.50 -2.37 -4.87
C ILE A 38 6.08 -3.10 -6.15
N ASN A 39 6.67 -4.26 -6.38
CA ASN A 39 6.41 -5.07 -7.58
C ASN A 39 5.34 -6.15 -7.35
N ASP A 40 4.82 -6.74 -8.43
CA ASP A 40 3.75 -7.74 -8.38
C ASP A 40 4.13 -8.97 -7.52
N ALA A 41 5.40 -9.39 -7.53
CA ALA A 41 5.86 -10.53 -6.75
C ALA A 41 5.85 -10.25 -5.24
N GLU A 42 6.22 -9.03 -4.85
CA GLU A 42 6.16 -8.56 -3.46
C GLU A 42 4.71 -8.40 -2.97
N VAL A 43 3.80 -7.95 -3.83
CA VAL A 43 2.37 -7.90 -3.51
C VAL A 43 1.84 -9.31 -3.23
N VAL A 44 2.19 -10.26 -4.08
CA VAL A 44 1.79 -11.67 -3.92
C VAL A 44 2.35 -12.26 -2.63
N SER A 45 3.58 -11.92 -2.23
CA SER A 45 4.17 -12.41 -0.98
C SER A 45 3.44 -11.84 0.25
N ILE A 46 3.13 -10.55 0.26
CA ILE A 46 2.35 -9.89 1.32
C ILE A 46 0.97 -10.55 1.48
N ILE A 47 0.23 -10.73 0.38
CA ILE A 47 -1.10 -11.38 0.41
C ILE A 47 -1.00 -12.84 0.85
N SER A 48 0.12 -13.50 0.52
CA SER A 48 0.35 -14.91 0.77
C SER A 48 0.62 -15.30 2.22
N ARG A 49 0.63 -14.34 3.16
CA ARG A 49 0.94 -14.43 4.61
C ARG A 49 2.36 -14.00 5.01
N GLU A 50 3.15 -13.41 4.12
CA GLU A 50 4.43 -12.84 4.53
C GLU A 50 4.26 -11.43 5.09
N LYS A 51 5.06 -11.10 6.11
CA LYS A 51 5.17 -9.71 6.59
C LYS A 51 6.04 -8.93 5.62
N THR A 52 5.77 -7.64 5.51
CA THR A 52 6.66 -6.70 4.80
C THR A 52 8.06 -6.80 5.39
N ASN A 53 9.07 -6.84 4.53
CA ASN A 53 10.48 -6.87 4.91
C ASN A 53 11.20 -5.63 4.39
N ASP A 54 12.45 -5.45 4.83
CA ASP A 54 13.23 -4.25 4.48
C ASP A 54 13.57 -4.17 2.99
N SER A 55 13.55 -5.29 2.27
CA SER A 55 13.82 -5.28 0.83
C SER A 55 12.72 -4.58 0.02
N PHE A 56 11.50 -4.47 0.55
CA PHE A 56 10.38 -3.81 -0.12
C PHE A 56 10.49 -2.27 -0.08
N TYR A 57 11.43 -1.71 0.68
CA TYR A 57 11.65 -0.26 0.78
C TYR A 57 12.65 0.26 -0.26
N HIS A 58 12.64 -0.31 -1.48
CA HIS A 58 13.65 -0.05 -2.49
C HIS A 58 13.36 1.17 -3.39
N THR A 59 12.10 1.59 -3.55
CA THR A 59 11.73 2.70 -4.45
C THR A 59 10.83 3.71 -3.75
N LEU A 60 11.42 4.75 -3.18
CA LEU A 60 10.69 5.84 -2.53
C LEU A 60 10.02 6.75 -3.58
N ILE A 61 8.71 6.95 -3.44
CA ILE A 61 7.88 7.81 -4.28
C ILE A 61 7.58 9.14 -3.59
N SER A 62 7.31 9.10 -2.28
CA SER A 62 7.06 10.29 -1.48
C SER A 62 7.49 10.07 -0.04
N SER A 63 8.07 11.10 0.57
CA SER A 63 8.50 11.12 1.97
C SER A 63 7.48 11.75 2.92
N ASP A 64 6.45 12.43 2.39
CA ASP A 64 5.40 13.05 3.20
C ASP A 64 4.05 13.00 2.47
N TYR A 65 3.51 11.78 2.35
CA TYR A 65 2.30 11.47 1.59
C TYR A 65 1.11 12.38 1.90
N TYR A 66 0.97 12.82 3.16
CA TYR A 66 -0.18 13.63 3.59
C TYR A 66 0.04 15.14 3.50
N LYS A 67 1.29 15.60 3.38
CA LYS A 67 1.62 17.03 3.38
C LYS A 67 2.03 17.54 1.99
N ASP A 68 2.87 16.77 1.30
CA ASP A 68 3.41 17.16 -0.01
C ASP A 68 2.51 16.66 -1.15
N TYR A 69 1.69 15.64 -0.89
CA TYR A 69 0.72 15.11 -1.84
C TYR A 69 -0.68 15.59 -1.45
N LYS A 70 -1.21 16.56 -2.19
CA LYS A 70 -2.66 16.55 -2.40
C LYS A 70 -2.97 15.17 -2.95
N LYS A 71 -3.96 14.48 -2.40
CA LYS A 71 -4.42 13.11 -2.65
C LYS A 71 -4.59 12.67 -4.13
N ALA A 72 -4.26 13.52 -5.11
CA ALA A 72 -4.38 13.29 -6.53
C ALA A 72 -2.99 13.02 -7.15
N ASP A 73 -2.92 11.92 -7.90
CA ASP A 73 -1.94 11.58 -8.94
C ASP A 73 -0.84 10.55 -8.60
N LEU A 74 -1.09 9.62 -7.66
CA LEU A 74 -0.31 8.38 -7.68
C LEU A 74 -0.51 7.71 -9.05
N PRO A 75 0.55 7.36 -9.79
CA PRO A 75 0.39 6.54 -10.98
C PRO A 75 -0.27 5.21 -10.61
N TYR A 76 -0.92 4.57 -11.59
CA TYR A 76 -1.46 3.23 -11.35
C TYR A 76 -0.34 2.26 -10.98
N GLY A 77 -0.58 1.46 -9.93
CA GLY A 77 0.41 0.52 -9.41
C GLY A 77 0.19 0.14 -7.96
N ASN A 78 1.15 -0.62 -7.44
CA ASN A 78 1.14 -1.13 -6.07
C ASN A 78 2.19 -0.40 -5.23
N TYR A 79 1.77 -0.04 -4.02
CA TYR A 79 2.52 0.81 -3.11
C TYR A 79 2.46 0.28 -1.69
N LEU A 80 3.48 0.63 -0.91
CA LEU A 80 3.55 0.38 0.51
C LEU A 80 3.61 1.72 1.24
N LEU A 81 2.56 2.01 2.02
CA LEU A 81 2.51 3.17 2.88
C LEU A 81 3.13 2.82 4.23
N VAL A 82 4.14 3.58 4.64
CA VAL A 82 4.96 3.29 5.81
C VAL A 82 4.94 4.48 6.75
N ASN A 83 4.65 4.23 8.03
CA ASN A 83 4.78 5.25 9.07
C ASN A 83 5.40 4.67 10.34
N ALA A 84 6.08 5.53 11.10
CA ALA A 84 6.57 5.18 12.42
C ALA A 84 5.49 5.50 13.47
N SER A 85 5.21 4.56 14.36
CA SER A 85 4.32 4.75 15.51
C SER A 85 4.94 4.11 16.75
N GLY A 86 5.44 4.94 17.65
CA GLY A 86 6.21 4.53 18.82
C GLY A 86 7.52 3.88 18.41
N ALA A 87 7.74 2.65 18.88
CA ALA A 87 8.91 1.83 18.54
C ALA A 87 8.67 0.90 17.33
N ALA A 88 7.51 1.02 16.65
CA ALA A 88 7.13 0.16 15.54
C ALA A 88 7.06 0.94 14.23
N ILE A 89 7.37 0.22 13.14
CA ILE A 89 7.09 0.65 11.77
C ILE A 89 5.81 -0.06 11.34
N ASN A 90 4.80 0.70 10.97
CA ASN A 90 3.60 0.14 10.35
C ASN A 90 3.69 0.29 8.85
N SER A 91 3.32 -0.77 8.15
CA SER A 91 3.33 -0.83 6.70
C SER A 91 1.99 -1.35 6.23
N SER A 92 1.36 -0.65 5.29
CA SER A 92 0.07 -1.05 4.71
C SER A 92 0.15 -1.05 3.18
N LEU A 93 -0.37 -2.12 2.57
CA LEU A 93 -0.50 -2.24 1.13
C LEU A 93 -1.55 -1.26 0.59
N HIS A 94 -1.19 -0.53 -0.44
CA HIS A 94 -2.06 0.41 -1.14
C HIS A 94 -1.93 0.19 -2.65
N SER A 95 -3.04 -0.10 -3.33
CA SER A 95 -3.06 -0.31 -4.78
C SER A 95 -3.89 0.77 -5.44
N GLU A 96 -3.29 1.51 -6.37
CA GLU A 96 -3.96 2.49 -7.23
C GLU A 96 -4.29 1.79 -8.56
N ASN A 97 -5.55 1.40 -8.73
CA ASN A 97 -6.00 0.59 -9.85
C ASN A 97 -6.75 1.43 -10.88
N ASN A 98 -6.51 1.17 -12.17
CA ASN A 98 -7.29 1.73 -13.27
C ASN A 98 -8.49 0.85 -13.68
N VAL A 99 -8.58 -0.36 -13.11
CA VAL A 99 -9.62 -1.36 -13.41
C VAL A 99 -10.07 -2.06 -12.14
N LEU A 100 -11.30 -2.58 -12.18
CA LEU A 100 -11.89 -3.37 -11.10
C LEU A 100 -12.22 -4.77 -11.62
N LEU A 101 -11.78 -5.77 -10.86
CA LEU A 101 -12.10 -7.17 -11.10
C LEU A 101 -13.25 -7.59 -10.19
N GLN A 102 -14.35 -8.06 -10.77
CA GLN A 102 -15.53 -8.47 -10.02
C GLN A 102 -15.82 -9.95 -10.29
N PHE A 103 -15.84 -10.75 -9.23
CA PHE A 103 -16.11 -12.18 -9.32
C PHE A 103 -17.62 -12.45 -9.23
N ILE A 104 -18.10 -13.32 -10.11
CA ILE A 104 -19.44 -13.88 -10.05
C ILE A 104 -19.30 -15.26 -9.41
N ASN A 105 -19.81 -15.40 -8.19
CA ASN A 105 -19.86 -16.68 -7.51
C ASN A 105 -21.17 -17.40 -7.90
N ASN A 106 -21.08 -18.41 -8.75
CA ASN A 106 -22.21 -19.26 -9.12
C ASN A 106 -22.04 -20.73 -8.67
N GLU A 107 -21.09 -20.99 -7.75
CA GLU A 107 -20.70 -22.30 -7.20
C GLU A 107 -20.19 -23.35 -8.20
N LYS A 108 -20.46 -23.18 -9.50
CA LYS A 108 -20.24 -24.19 -10.54
C LYS A 108 -19.08 -23.83 -11.47
N ASP A 109 -18.96 -22.56 -11.78
CA ASP A 109 -18.03 -21.99 -12.74
C ASP A 109 -17.39 -20.72 -12.15
N PHE A 110 -16.09 -20.56 -12.37
CA PHE A 110 -15.42 -19.32 -11.98
C PHE A 110 -15.59 -18.31 -13.10
N GLN A 111 -16.34 -17.26 -12.81
CA GLN A 111 -16.65 -16.19 -13.74
C GLN A 111 -16.26 -14.87 -13.12
N PHE A 112 -15.82 -13.94 -13.95
CA PHE A 112 -15.56 -12.58 -13.53
C PHE A 112 -15.87 -11.61 -14.66
N TYR A 113 -15.87 -10.33 -14.36
CA TYR A 113 -15.87 -9.27 -15.35
C TYR A 113 -14.95 -8.15 -14.89
N ILE A 114 -14.47 -7.39 -15.87
CA ILE A 114 -13.53 -6.31 -15.64
C ILE A 114 -14.26 -5.02 -15.99
N THR A 115 -14.31 -4.08 -15.06
CA THR A 115 -14.84 -2.74 -15.31
C THR A 115 -13.76 -1.69 -15.18
N ASP A 116 -13.97 -0.54 -15.79
CA ASP A 116 -13.25 0.67 -15.41
C ASP A 116 -13.70 1.14 -14.01
N VAL A 117 -13.05 2.18 -13.49
CA VAL A 117 -13.39 2.82 -12.21
C VAL A 117 -14.78 3.49 -12.21
N LYS A 118 -15.42 3.66 -13.38
CA LYS A 118 -16.77 4.20 -13.56
C LYS A 118 -17.84 3.11 -13.69
N GLY A 119 -17.44 1.84 -13.72
CA GLY A 119 -18.32 0.69 -13.88
C GLY A 119 -18.58 0.26 -15.33
N ASN A 120 -17.91 0.86 -16.32
CA ASN A 120 -18.05 0.45 -17.72
C ASN A 120 -17.31 -0.87 -17.96
N LEU A 121 -17.96 -1.81 -18.64
CA LEU A 121 -17.38 -3.11 -18.99
C LEU A 121 -16.20 -2.94 -19.95
N ILE A 122 -15.09 -3.62 -19.64
CA ILE A 122 -13.89 -3.68 -20.49
C ILE A 122 -13.90 -5.00 -21.25
N ALA A 123 -14.26 -4.94 -22.54
CA ALA A 123 -14.31 -6.13 -23.39
C ALA A 123 -12.91 -6.62 -23.84
N ASN A 124 -11.98 -5.69 -24.13
CA ASN A 124 -10.71 -6.02 -24.76
C ASN A 124 -9.55 -6.12 -23.75
N ALA A 125 -9.66 -6.99 -22.76
CA ALA A 125 -8.57 -7.25 -21.81
C ALA A 125 -7.79 -8.53 -22.16
N PHE A 126 -6.51 -8.57 -21.77
CA PHE A 126 -5.74 -9.81 -21.75
C PHE A 126 -5.66 -10.29 -20.30
N VAL A 127 -6.08 -11.54 -20.09
CA VAL A 127 -5.95 -12.21 -18.79
C VAL A 127 -4.89 -13.28 -18.91
N GLU A 128 -3.97 -13.27 -17.96
CA GLU A 128 -2.95 -14.28 -17.81
C GLU A 128 -3.19 -15.01 -16.48
N ILE A 129 -3.28 -16.33 -16.55
CA ILE A 129 -3.47 -17.21 -15.40
C ILE A 129 -2.26 -18.12 -15.33
N ASP A 130 -1.53 -18.07 -14.21
CA ASP A 130 -0.32 -18.89 -13.97
C ASP A 130 0.70 -18.85 -15.13
N GLY A 131 0.99 -17.66 -15.66
CA GLY A 131 1.97 -17.48 -16.74
C GLY A 131 1.48 -17.87 -18.13
N LYS A 132 0.24 -18.37 -18.24
CA LYS A 132 -0.39 -18.68 -19.53
C LYS A 132 -1.27 -17.51 -19.94
N LYS A 133 -0.84 -16.81 -20.98
CA LYS A 133 -1.63 -15.76 -21.62
C LYS A 133 -2.82 -16.39 -22.31
N GLU A 134 -4.03 -16.11 -21.82
CA GLU A 134 -5.24 -16.46 -22.54
C GLU A 134 -5.58 -15.32 -23.51
N LEU A 135 -5.70 -15.67 -24.77
CA LEU A 135 -5.74 -14.73 -25.88
C LEU A 135 -7.18 -14.33 -26.19
N ASN A 136 -7.43 -13.01 -26.19
CA ASN A 136 -8.55 -12.33 -26.82
C ASN A 136 -9.95 -12.70 -26.26
N MET A 137 -10.39 -11.96 -25.26
CA MET A 137 -11.76 -12.02 -24.75
C MET A 137 -12.67 -11.27 -25.72
N MET A 138 -13.20 -11.97 -26.71
CA MET A 138 -14.34 -11.48 -27.49
C MET A 138 -15.53 -12.31 -27.03
N LEU A 139 -16.23 -11.84 -25.98
CA LEU A 139 -17.43 -12.51 -25.49
C LEU A 139 -18.57 -11.52 -25.35
N GLU A 140 -19.73 -12.03 -25.74
CA GLU A 140 -21.07 -11.47 -25.69
C GLU A 140 -21.34 -10.63 -24.43
N PRO A 141 -22.25 -9.65 -24.51
CA PRO A 141 -22.24 -8.43 -23.68
C PRO A 141 -22.37 -8.58 -22.15
N ASN A 142 -22.34 -9.77 -21.55
CA ASN A 142 -22.75 -9.93 -20.14
C ASN A 142 -21.85 -10.75 -19.21
N TYR A 143 -20.82 -11.49 -19.64
CA TYR A 143 -19.94 -12.20 -18.68
C TYR A 143 -18.69 -12.81 -19.33
N ILE A 144 -17.60 -12.94 -18.55
CA ILE A 144 -16.44 -13.75 -18.91
C ILE A 144 -16.59 -15.11 -18.23
N GLU A 145 -16.83 -16.15 -19.02
CA GLU A 145 -16.75 -17.54 -18.57
C GLU A 145 -15.33 -18.07 -18.82
N VAL A 146 -14.51 -18.13 -17.78
CA VAL A 146 -13.21 -18.79 -17.86
C VAL A 146 -13.42 -20.29 -17.66
N SER A 147 -13.81 -20.96 -18.73
CA SER A 147 -14.03 -22.42 -18.78
C SER A 147 -12.78 -23.25 -18.44
N LEU A 148 -11.62 -22.63 -18.24
CA LEU A 148 -10.35 -23.28 -17.91
C LEU A 148 -10.12 -23.53 -16.40
N LEU A 149 -10.94 -22.97 -15.51
CA LEU A 149 -10.77 -23.18 -14.06
C LEU A 149 -11.30 -24.52 -13.54
N LYS A 150 -12.09 -25.27 -14.32
CA LYS A 150 -12.48 -26.66 -13.97
C LYS A 150 -11.27 -27.61 -13.84
N LYS A 151 -10.14 -27.32 -14.48
CA LYS A 151 -8.90 -28.11 -14.33
C LYS A 151 -8.02 -27.67 -13.15
N MET A 152 -8.29 -26.50 -12.57
CA MET A 152 -7.48 -25.90 -11.51
C MET A 152 -8.19 -25.82 -10.15
N ALA A 153 -9.41 -26.37 -10.06
CA ALA A 153 -10.19 -26.57 -8.84
C ALA A 153 -9.57 -27.60 -7.88
N ASN A 154 -8.27 -27.48 -7.61
CA ASN A 154 -7.69 -27.95 -6.37
C ASN A 154 -7.50 -26.72 -5.48
N PRO A 155 -8.36 -26.49 -4.47
CA PRO A 155 -8.35 -25.30 -3.59
C PRO A 155 -7.05 -25.13 -2.78
N LYS A 156 -6.08 -26.03 -2.95
CA LYS A 156 -4.73 -25.96 -2.38
C LYS A 156 -3.69 -25.28 -3.28
N LYS A 157 -4.00 -24.93 -4.53
CA LYS A 157 -3.07 -24.23 -5.43
C LYS A 157 -3.41 -22.73 -5.48
N LYS A 158 -2.44 -21.90 -5.10
CA LYS A 158 -2.47 -20.45 -5.31
C LYS A 158 -2.31 -20.21 -6.82
N ALA A 159 -3.34 -19.69 -7.47
CA ALA A 159 -3.23 -19.22 -8.85
C ALA A 159 -3.02 -17.70 -8.84
N SER A 160 -2.14 -17.20 -9.70
CA SER A 160 -1.96 -15.76 -9.90
C SER A 160 -2.69 -15.31 -11.15
N LEU A 161 -3.45 -14.22 -11.03
CA LEU A 161 -4.16 -13.60 -12.13
C LEU A 161 -3.53 -12.25 -12.43
N LYS A 162 -3.02 -12.09 -13.65
CA LYS A 162 -2.42 -10.85 -14.13
C LYS A 162 -3.29 -10.27 -15.23
N LEU A 163 -3.70 -9.02 -15.05
CA LEU A 163 -4.47 -8.26 -16.03
C LEU A 163 -3.56 -7.28 -16.75
N CYS A 164 -3.49 -7.40 -18.07
CA CYS A 164 -2.73 -6.50 -18.90
C CYS A 164 -3.67 -5.82 -19.90
N MET A 165 -3.75 -4.49 -19.85
CA MET A 165 -4.42 -3.70 -20.86
C MET A 165 -3.39 -3.14 -21.84
N LYS A 166 -3.74 -3.15 -23.13
CA LYS A 166 -2.98 -2.41 -24.13
C LYS A 166 -3.56 -0.99 -24.17
N VAL A 167 -2.80 -0.02 -23.68
CA VAL A 167 -3.09 1.42 -23.82
C VAL A 167 -2.68 1.87 -25.22
#